data_AF-A0A831K539-F1
#
_entry.id   AF-A0A831K539-F1
#
_cell.length_a   1.000
_cell.length_b   1.000
_cell.length_c   1.000
_cell.angle_alpha   90.00
_cell.angle_beta   90.00
_cell.angle_gamma   90.00
#
_symmetry.space_group_name_H-M   'P 1'
#
loop_
_entity.id
_entity.type
_entity.pdbx_description
1 polymer ?
#
loop_
_entity_poly.entity_id
_entity_poly.type
_entity_poly.pdbx_seq_one_letter_code
_entity_poly.pdbx_strand_id
1 'polypeptide(L)'
;MPEQQSLSTGIEVLKLIVAGGFGGAVTYCIGNWFVSKKLQAQKHEHDKQLESLISKLGKKNTVHKLQFEKEFQLYGELWKALVDVRSTATITPFIDVMPKDQAHYDVYKDRYASAAAAFNKANNLFKYHEPFYHDDVSKITEDILYQCRKHIRKVERVLSSGEFDDKLFDSADELFEKMIEAINEIEKAIKVRIGLLQEAEIVE
;
A
#
# COMPACT_ATOMS: atom_id res chain seq x y z
N MET A 1 45.57 -6.47 -24.61
CA MET A 1 46.73 -7.10 -25.27
C MET A 1 46.66 -8.64 -25.50
N PRO A 2 45.65 -9.43 -25.06
CA PRO A 2 45.61 -10.88 -25.36
C PRO A 2 44.92 -11.24 -26.70
N GLU A 3 44.10 -10.35 -27.28
CA GLU A 3 43.40 -10.58 -28.56
C GLU A 3 44.35 -10.74 -29.75
N GLN A 4 45.39 -9.91 -29.82
CA GLN A 4 46.36 -9.89 -30.92
C GLN A 4 47.25 -11.15 -30.95
N GLN A 5 47.58 -11.71 -29.78
CA GLN A 5 48.33 -12.97 -29.67
C GLN A 5 47.47 -14.18 -30.08
N SER A 6 46.17 -14.17 -29.79
CA SER A 6 45.29 -15.28 -30.20
C SER A 6 45.08 -15.37 -31.71
N LEU A 7 45.06 -14.22 -32.40
CA LEU A 7 44.94 -14.12 -33.85
C LEU A 7 46.23 -14.55 -34.57
N SER A 8 47.41 -14.22 -34.03
CA SER A 8 48.68 -14.61 -34.66
C SER A 8 48.90 -16.13 -34.59
N THR A 9 48.58 -16.77 -33.46
CA THR A 9 48.71 -18.23 -33.30
C THR A 9 47.71 -18.98 -34.19
N GLY A 10 46.50 -18.44 -34.37
CA GLY A 10 45.49 -19.04 -35.28
C GLY A 10 45.91 -19.00 -36.75
N ILE A 11 46.59 -17.93 -37.18
CA ILE A 11 47.09 -17.77 -38.55
C ILE A 11 48.28 -18.71 -38.84
N GLU A 12 49.15 -18.96 -37.85
CA GLU A 12 50.28 -19.91 -38.01
C GLU A 12 49.81 -21.37 -38.15
N VAL A 13 48.79 -21.78 -37.40
CA VAL A 13 48.20 -23.14 -37.50
C VAL A 13 47.52 -23.35 -38.87
N LEU A 14 46.88 -22.30 -39.41
CA LEU A 14 46.28 -22.33 -40.75
C LEU A 14 47.31 -22.51 -41.88
N LYS A 15 48.53 -21.96 -41.74
CA LYS A 15 49.61 -22.14 -42.72
C LYS A 15 50.18 -23.56 -42.73
N LEU A 16 50.18 -24.24 -41.58
CA LEU A 16 50.69 -25.60 -41.43
C LEU A 16 49.74 -26.67 -42.04
N ILE A 17 48.46 -26.34 -42.14
CA ILE A 17 47.36 -27.19 -42.66
C ILE A 17 47.37 -27.30 -44.20
N VAL A 18 47.85 -26.28 -44.90
CA VAL A 18 47.87 -26.23 -46.38
C VAL A 18 48.92 -27.18 -46.99
N ALA A 19 49.91 -27.61 -46.20
CA ALA A 19 51.04 -28.40 -46.71
C ALA A 19 50.84 -29.93 -46.74
N GLY A 20 49.75 -30.48 -46.18
CA GLY A 20 49.52 -31.92 -46.29
C GLY A 20 48.24 -32.42 -45.66
N GLY A 21 47.21 -32.69 -46.48
CA GLY A 21 46.12 -33.68 -46.33
C GLY A 21 45.24 -33.70 -45.07
N PHE A 22 45.78 -33.43 -43.89
CA PHE A 22 45.13 -33.39 -42.58
C PHE A 22 44.35 -32.10 -42.31
N GLY A 23 44.29 -31.19 -43.29
CA GLY A 23 43.73 -29.87 -43.12
C GLY A 23 42.25 -29.82 -42.78
N GLY A 24 41.44 -30.72 -43.36
CA GLY A 24 39.99 -30.74 -43.15
C GLY A 24 39.57 -31.14 -41.74
N ALA A 25 40.30 -32.07 -41.10
CA ALA A 25 39.99 -32.51 -39.74
C ALA A 25 40.40 -31.46 -38.70
N VAL A 26 41.55 -30.80 -38.89
CA VAL A 26 42.03 -29.76 -37.96
C VAL A 26 41.19 -28.49 -38.06
N THR A 27 40.82 -28.05 -39.27
CA THR A 27 39.92 -26.88 -39.44
C THR A 27 38.53 -27.15 -38.90
N TYR A 28 38.00 -28.38 -39.05
CA TYR A 28 36.75 -28.80 -38.44
C TYR A 28 36.81 -28.77 -36.91
N CYS A 29 37.88 -29.31 -36.30
CA CYS A 29 38.08 -29.30 -34.85
C CYS A 29 38.20 -27.88 -34.29
N ILE A 30 38.96 -26.99 -34.95
CA ILE A 30 39.13 -25.59 -34.53
C ILE A 30 37.81 -24.82 -34.68
N GLY A 31 37.09 -25.02 -35.79
CA GLY A 31 35.78 -24.41 -36.01
C GLY A 31 34.77 -24.85 -34.95
N ASN A 32 34.69 -26.15 -34.65
CA ASN A 32 33.78 -26.69 -33.65
C ASN A 32 34.14 -26.24 -32.22
N TRP A 33 35.43 -26.09 -31.91
CA TRP A 33 35.90 -25.51 -30.65
C TRP A 33 35.53 -24.02 -30.51
N PHE A 34 35.69 -23.22 -31.57
CA PHE A 34 35.30 -21.80 -31.54
C PHE A 34 33.79 -21.62 -31.42
N VAL A 35 33.02 -22.41 -32.18
CA VAL A 35 31.55 -22.40 -32.13
C VAL A 35 31.06 -22.82 -30.76
N SER A 36 31.55 -23.95 -30.23
CA SER A 36 31.16 -24.42 -28.88
C SER A 36 31.54 -23.41 -27.79
N LYS A 37 32.71 -22.76 -27.87
CA LYS A 37 33.13 -21.76 -26.89
C LYS A 37 32.27 -20.49 -26.95
N LYS A 38 31.92 -20.01 -28.15
CA LYS A 38 31.05 -18.84 -28.33
C LYS A 38 29.62 -19.15 -27.88
N LEU A 39 29.13 -20.36 -28.15
CA LEU A 39 27.81 -20.84 -27.75
C LEU A 39 27.74 -21.04 -26.23
N GLN A 40 28.79 -21.57 -25.59
CA GLN A 40 28.92 -21.62 -24.13
C GLN A 40 28.98 -20.23 -23.50
N ALA A 41 29.72 -19.29 -24.10
CA ALA A 41 29.79 -17.92 -23.61
C ALA A 41 28.44 -17.20 -23.70
N GLN A 42 27.70 -17.38 -24.80
CA GLN A 42 26.33 -16.87 -24.95
C GLN A 42 25.37 -17.53 -23.96
N LYS A 43 25.44 -18.85 -23.80
CA LYS A 43 24.61 -19.58 -22.83
C LYS A 43 24.86 -19.09 -21.40
N HIS A 44 26.13 -18.92 -21.02
CA HIS A 44 26.53 -18.38 -19.72
C HIS A 44 26.05 -16.95 -19.49
N GLU A 45 26.08 -16.11 -20.53
CA GLU A 45 25.55 -14.75 -20.47
C GLU A 45 24.02 -14.74 -20.31
N HIS A 46 23.31 -15.61 -21.03
CA HIS A 46 21.86 -15.79 -20.86
C HIS A 46 21.50 -16.33 -19.47
N ASP A 47 22.25 -17.32 -18.96
CA ASP A 47 22.04 -17.89 -17.62
C ASP A 47 22.27 -16.83 -16.53
N LYS A 48 23.32 -16.00 -16.66
CA LYS A 48 23.54 -14.83 -15.78
C LYS A 48 22.40 -13.82 -15.83
N GLN A 49 21.88 -13.54 -17.03
CA GLN A 49 20.76 -12.62 -17.18
C GLN A 49 19.49 -13.17 -16.52
N LEU A 50 19.21 -14.46 -16.71
CA LEU A 50 18.11 -15.18 -16.04
C LEU A 50 18.25 -15.13 -14.52
N GLU A 51 19.41 -15.49 -13.97
CA GLU A 51 19.67 -15.40 -12.53
C GLU A 51 19.50 -13.96 -12.01
N SER A 52 19.96 -12.96 -12.77
CA SER A 52 19.78 -11.56 -12.39
C SER A 52 18.31 -11.14 -12.38
N LEU A 53 17.52 -11.63 -13.34
CA LEU A 53 16.08 -11.35 -13.44
C LEU A 53 15.31 -12.06 -12.34
N ILE A 54 15.62 -13.33 -12.06
CA ILE A 54 15.06 -14.10 -10.94
C ILE A 54 15.38 -13.43 -9.62
N SER A 55 16.63 -12.98 -9.41
CA SER A 55 17.05 -12.26 -8.21
C SER A 55 16.32 -10.91 -8.06
N LYS A 56 16.19 -10.14 -9.14
CA LYS A 56 15.43 -8.87 -9.15
C LYS A 56 13.95 -9.11 -8.88
N LEU A 57 13.33 -10.12 -9.49
CA LEU A 57 11.95 -10.51 -9.26
C LEU A 57 11.75 -10.98 -7.81
N GLY A 58 12.65 -11.82 -7.30
CA GLY A 58 12.64 -12.26 -5.91
C GLY A 58 12.68 -11.08 -4.94
N LYS A 59 13.63 -10.15 -5.14
CA LYS A 59 13.73 -8.92 -4.33
C LYS A 59 12.47 -8.06 -4.43
N LYS A 60 11.95 -7.80 -5.63
CA LYS A 60 10.71 -7.05 -5.83
C LYS A 60 9.54 -7.72 -5.13
N ASN A 61 9.38 -9.03 -5.28
CA ASN A 61 8.32 -9.78 -4.65
C ASN A 61 8.41 -9.71 -3.12
N THR A 62 9.60 -9.82 -2.54
CA THR A 62 9.81 -9.65 -1.09
C THR A 62 9.43 -8.24 -0.63
N VAL A 63 9.85 -7.20 -1.36
CA VAL A 63 9.49 -5.81 -1.02
C VAL A 63 7.99 -5.58 -1.11
N HIS A 64 7.34 -6.04 -2.18
CA HIS A 64 5.89 -5.93 -2.34
C HIS A 64 5.13 -6.67 -1.25
N LYS A 65 5.57 -7.88 -0.87
CA LYS A 65 4.98 -8.63 0.23
C LYS A 65 5.08 -7.87 1.56
N LEU A 66 6.27 -7.36 1.89
CA LEU A 66 6.48 -6.60 3.13
C LEU A 66 5.67 -5.30 3.16
N GLN A 67 5.61 -4.61 2.02
CA GLN A 67 4.78 -3.42 1.87
C GLN A 67 3.30 -3.76 2.07
N PHE A 68 2.81 -4.81 1.42
CA PHE A 68 1.43 -5.25 1.54
C PHE A 68 1.07 -5.66 2.97
N GLU A 69 1.92 -6.43 3.64
CA GLU A 69 1.71 -6.81 5.05
C GLU A 69 1.60 -5.57 5.95
N LYS A 70 2.45 -4.56 5.71
CA LYS A 70 2.40 -3.31 6.46
C LYS A 70 1.14 -2.50 6.16
N GLU A 71 0.77 -2.35 4.88
CA GLU A 71 -0.46 -1.68 4.45
C GLU A 71 -1.68 -2.35 5.09
N PHE A 72 -1.78 -3.68 5.02
CA PHE A 72 -2.88 -4.46 5.58
C PHE A 72 -3.02 -4.27 7.10
N GLN A 73 -1.90 -4.30 7.83
CA GLN A 73 -1.89 -4.02 9.26
C GLN A 73 -2.42 -2.61 9.55
N LEU A 74 -1.93 -1.60 8.82
CA LEU A 74 -2.33 -0.21 9.00
C LEU A 74 -3.80 0.02 8.66
N TYR A 75 -4.34 -0.67 7.64
CA TYR A 75 -5.77 -0.63 7.32
C TYR A 75 -6.61 -1.21 8.46
N GLY A 76 -6.20 -2.33 9.06
CA GLY A 76 -6.91 -2.92 10.20
C GLY A 76 -6.91 -2.02 11.43
N GLU A 77 -5.78 -1.38 11.71
CA GLU A 77 -5.66 -0.41 12.82
C GLU A 77 -6.52 0.84 12.58
N LEU A 78 -6.48 1.38 11.36
CA LEU A 78 -7.28 2.55 10.97
C LEU A 78 -8.77 2.24 11.05
N TRP A 79 -9.19 1.10 10.49
CA TRP A 79 -10.57 0.64 10.54
C TRP A 79 -11.11 0.58 11.96
N LYS A 80 -10.34 -0.05 12.87
CA LYS A 80 -10.71 -0.13 14.28
C LYS A 80 -10.86 1.26 14.90
N ALA A 81 -9.93 2.17 14.63
CA ALA A 81 -9.99 3.53 15.15
C ALA A 81 -11.19 4.32 14.61
N LEU A 82 -11.56 4.15 13.34
CA LEU A 82 -12.75 4.78 12.75
C LEU A 82 -14.05 4.21 13.33
N VAL A 83 -14.10 2.90 13.59
CA VAL A 83 -15.23 2.29 14.30
C VAL A 83 -15.34 2.82 15.73
N ASP A 84 -14.22 3.01 16.44
CA ASP A 84 -14.20 3.66 17.76
C ASP A 84 -14.81 5.08 17.65
N VAL A 85 -14.37 5.88 16.67
CA VAL A 85 -14.94 7.23 16.42
C VAL A 85 -16.44 7.17 16.14
N ARG A 86 -16.89 6.21 15.31
CA ARG A 86 -18.31 5.99 15.03
C ARG A 86 -19.11 5.72 16.30
N SER A 87 -18.61 4.87 17.18
CA SER A 87 -19.28 4.56 18.44
C SER A 87 -19.44 5.80 19.32
N THR A 88 -18.50 6.75 19.22
CA THR A 88 -18.49 8.00 19.98
C THR A 88 -19.24 9.17 19.33
N ALA A 89 -19.74 9.07 18.09
CA ALA A 89 -20.60 10.11 17.51
C ALA A 89 -21.96 10.27 18.22
N THR A 90 -22.27 9.36 19.13
CA THR A 90 -23.36 9.45 20.10
C THR A 90 -23.14 10.52 21.19
N ILE A 91 -22.31 11.56 20.93
CA ILE A 91 -22.15 12.65 21.89
C ILE A 91 -23.52 13.26 22.18
N THR A 92 -24.29 13.50 21.13
CA THR A 92 -25.65 14.07 21.17
C THR A 92 -26.59 13.17 20.38
N PRO A 93 -26.99 12.01 20.92
CA PRO A 93 -27.85 11.07 20.22
C PRO A 93 -29.26 11.64 20.10
N PHE A 94 -29.93 11.42 18.97
CA PHE A 94 -31.31 11.87 18.74
C PHE A 94 -32.29 11.24 19.74
N ILE A 95 -32.09 9.95 20.05
CA ILE A 95 -32.81 9.24 21.11
C ILE A 95 -31.86 9.07 22.29
N ASP A 96 -32.09 9.86 23.34
CA ASP A 96 -31.25 9.85 24.53
C ASP A 96 -32.04 9.55 25.80
N VAL A 97 -31.42 8.82 26.73
CA VAL A 97 -31.97 8.59 28.06
C VAL A 97 -31.08 9.32 29.05
N MET A 98 -31.55 10.50 29.47
CA MET A 98 -30.86 11.29 30.48
C MET A 98 -31.09 10.71 31.88
N PRO A 99 -30.03 10.46 32.66
CA PRO A 99 -30.16 10.13 34.06
C PRO A 99 -30.89 11.25 34.80
N LYS A 100 -31.87 10.89 35.64
CA LYS A 100 -32.68 11.87 36.37
C LYS A 100 -31.89 12.62 37.45
N ASP A 101 -30.73 12.11 37.80
CA ASP A 101 -29.84 12.54 38.88
C ASP A 101 -28.58 13.26 38.39
N GLN A 102 -28.39 13.43 37.08
CA GLN A 102 -27.22 14.12 36.51
C GLN A 102 -27.63 15.36 35.73
N ALA A 103 -26.81 16.41 35.80
CA ALA A 103 -26.98 17.58 34.94
C ALA A 103 -26.59 17.21 33.50
N HIS A 104 -27.31 17.77 32.52
CA HIS A 104 -27.01 17.58 31.09
C HIS A 104 -25.54 17.87 30.77
N TYR A 105 -24.98 18.92 31.39
CA TYR A 105 -23.58 19.28 31.24
C TYR A 105 -22.62 18.13 31.59
N ASP A 106 -22.82 17.46 32.73
CA ASP A 106 -21.93 16.39 33.19
C ASP A 106 -21.99 15.17 32.25
N VAL A 107 -23.19 14.80 31.80
CA VAL A 107 -23.40 13.71 30.83
C VAL A 107 -22.68 14.00 29.52
N TYR A 108 -22.88 15.20 28.95
CA TYR A 108 -22.30 15.54 27.66
C TYR A 108 -20.79 15.79 27.74
N LYS A 109 -20.28 16.25 28.87
CA LYS A 109 -18.85 16.42 29.11
C LYS A 109 -18.08 15.10 29.03
N ASP A 110 -18.61 14.04 29.65
CA ASP A 110 -17.98 12.72 29.62
C ASP A 110 -18.02 12.09 28.22
N ARG A 111 -19.15 12.26 27.52
CA ARG A 111 -19.28 11.83 26.13
C ARG A 111 -18.35 12.59 25.19
N TYR A 112 -18.25 13.91 25.36
CA TYR A 112 -17.30 14.74 24.63
C TYR A 112 -15.85 14.28 24.86
N ALA A 113 -15.46 14.03 26.11
CA ALA A 113 -14.10 13.57 26.43
C ALA A 113 -13.78 12.23 25.73
N SER A 114 -14.74 11.30 25.74
CA SER A 114 -14.62 10.00 25.06
C SER A 114 -14.48 10.17 23.54
N ALA A 115 -15.31 11.02 22.93
CA ALA A 115 -15.26 11.28 21.50
C ALA A 115 -13.99 12.01 21.06
N ALA A 116 -13.54 13.01 21.82
CA ALA A 116 -12.29 13.72 21.57
C ALA A 116 -11.10 12.77 21.64
N ALA A 117 -11.08 11.84 22.61
CA ALA A 117 -10.03 10.83 22.72
C ALA A 117 -10.03 9.86 21.52
N ALA A 118 -11.19 9.34 21.12
CA ALA A 118 -11.32 8.45 19.97
C ALA A 118 -10.90 9.16 18.67
N PHE A 119 -11.37 10.40 18.46
CA PHE A 119 -10.99 11.23 17.32
C PHE A 119 -9.48 11.48 17.26
N ASN A 120 -8.88 11.92 18.37
CA ASN A 120 -7.44 12.19 18.40
C ASN A 120 -6.62 10.93 18.08
N LYS A 121 -7.03 9.78 18.61
CA LYS A 121 -6.40 8.49 18.30
C LYS A 121 -6.49 8.17 16.81
N ALA A 122 -7.68 8.25 16.21
CA ALA A 122 -7.87 7.98 14.78
C ALA A 122 -7.12 8.98 13.89
N ASN A 123 -7.20 10.28 14.19
CA ASN A 123 -6.53 11.32 13.44
C ASN A 123 -5.00 11.21 13.50
N ASN A 124 -4.45 10.92 14.68
CA ASN A 124 -3.01 10.71 14.82
C ASN A 124 -2.55 9.46 14.08
N LEU A 125 -3.29 8.35 14.20
CA LEU A 125 -3.00 7.13 13.47
C LEU A 125 -2.99 7.38 11.96
N PHE A 126 -4.01 8.07 11.45
CA PHE A 126 -4.13 8.44 10.04
C PHE A 126 -2.95 9.32 9.60
N LYS A 127 -2.71 10.43 10.29
CA LYS A 127 -1.67 11.40 9.87
C LYS A 127 -0.24 10.87 10.02
N TYR A 128 0.04 9.99 10.98
CA TYR A 128 1.36 9.36 11.11
C TYR A 128 1.65 8.30 10.05
N HIS A 129 0.62 7.76 9.41
CA HIS A 129 0.76 6.71 8.41
C HIS A 129 0.18 7.08 7.04
N GLU A 130 -0.12 8.36 6.82
CA GLU A 130 -0.67 8.93 5.58
C GLU A 130 0.04 8.43 4.31
N PRO A 131 1.39 8.34 4.25
CA PRO A 131 2.09 7.85 3.06
C PRO A 131 1.86 6.38 2.70
N PHE A 132 1.29 5.59 3.62
CA PHE A 132 1.05 4.16 3.44
C PHE A 132 -0.39 3.83 3.04
N TYR A 133 -1.30 4.79 3.14
CA TYR A 133 -2.69 4.58 2.76
C TYR A 133 -2.88 4.89 1.28
N HIS A 134 -3.63 4.04 0.59
CA HIS A 134 -4.05 4.30 -0.79
C HIS A 134 -4.87 5.59 -0.87
N ASP A 135 -4.74 6.33 -1.98
CA ASP A 135 -5.35 7.65 -2.16
C ASP A 135 -6.85 7.68 -1.87
N ASP A 136 -7.58 6.64 -2.30
CA ASP A 136 -9.03 6.52 -2.04
C ASP A 136 -9.32 6.42 -0.54
N VAL A 137 -8.58 5.56 0.18
CA VAL A 137 -8.72 5.40 1.63
C VAL A 137 -8.36 6.71 2.32
N SER A 138 -7.26 7.34 1.89
CA SER A 138 -6.78 8.61 2.45
C SER A 138 -7.80 9.72 2.30
N LYS A 139 -8.35 9.89 1.11
CA LYS A 139 -9.31 10.94 0.79
C LYS A 139 -10.60 10.80 1.59
N ILE A 140 -11.18 9.60 1.64
CA ILE A 140 -12.42 9.35 2.37
C ILE A 140 -12.17 9.52 3.89
N THR A 141 -11.04 9.02 4.38
CA THR A 141 -10.66 9.15 5.80
C THR A 141 -10.46 10.61 6.20
N GLU A 142 -9.80 11.41 5.37
CA GLU A 142 -9.57 12.82 5.64
C GLU A 142 -10.87 13.62 5.71
N ASP A 143 -11.79 13.41 4.76
CA ASP A 143 -13.09 14.09 4.77
C ASP A 143 -13.89 13.73 6.02
N ILE A 144 -13.99 12.44 6.37
CA ILE A 144 -14.82 12.05 7.52
C ILE A 144 -14.22 12.54 8.85
N LEU A 145 -12.90 12.48 9.01
CA LEU A 145 -12.22 13.04 10.18
C LEU A 145 -12.41 14.57 10.26
N TYR A 146 -12.43 15.27 9.13
CA TYR A 146 -12.73 16.69 9.09
C TYR A 146 -14.17 16.98 9.57
N GLN A 147 -15.17 16.21 9.12
CA GLN A 147 -16.54 16.37 9.60
C GLN A 147 -16.68 16.07 11.09
N CYS A 148 -16.04 15.00 11.58
CA CYS A 148 -15.99 14.65 13.01
C CYS A 148 -15.40 15.80 13.84
N ARG A 149 -14.27 16.37 13.40
CA ARG A 149 -13.63 17.51 14.06
C ARG A 149 -14.56 18.73 14.14
N LYS A 150 -15.31 19.00 13.07
CA LYS A 150 -16.27 20.10 13.02
C LYS A 150 -17.39 19.90 14.03
N HIS A 151 -17.93 18.68 14.14
CA HIS A 151 -18.98 18.36 15.11
C HIS A 151 -18.46 18.41 16.56
N ILE A 152 -17.31 17.81 16.86
CA ILE A 152 -16.68 17.86 18.19
C ILE A 152 -16.48 19.30 18.66
N ARG A 153 -16.05 20.20 17.77
CA ARG A 153 -15.92 21.64 18.07
C ARG A 153 -17.26 22.33 18.34
N LYS A 154 -18.35 21.93 17.67
CA LYS A 154 -19.68 22.47 17.95
C LYS A 154 -20.11 22.06 19.37
N VAL A 155 -19.94 20.79 19.72
CA VAL A 155 -20.23 20.28 21.07
C VAL A 155 -19.40 21.02 22.13
N GLU A 156 -18.10 21.21 21.90
CA GLU A 156 -17.22 21.95 22.82
C GLU A 156 -17.72 23.39 23.09
N ARG A 157 -18.19 24.07 22.04
CA ARG A 157 -18.76 25.42 22.15
C ARG A 157 -20.05 25.43 22.97
N VAL A 158 -20.93 24.47 22.75
CA VAL A 158 -22.19 24.30 23.51
C VAL A 158 -21.91 23.97 24.98
N LEU A 159 -20.96 23.08 25.26
CA LEU A 159 -20.53 22.79 26.63
C LEU A 159 -19.97 24.04 27.32
N SER A 160 -19.26 24.89 26.59
CA SER A 160 -18.69 26.13 27.12
C SER A 160 -19.73 27.22 27.37
N SER A 161 -20.78 27.30 26.53
CA SER A 161 -21.85 28.30 26.67
C SER A 161 -22.98 27.85 27.61
N GLY A 162 -23.19 26.54 27.77
CA GLY A 162 -24.33 25.97 28.48
C GLY A 162 -25.64 25.98 27.70
N GLU A 163 -25.61 26.42 26.43
CA GLU A 163 -26.80 26.57 25.58
C GLU A 163 -26.88 25.43 24.57
N PHE A 164 -27.75 24.45 24.82
CA PHE A 164 -28.02 23.34 23.91
C PHE A 164 -29.14 23.73 22.95
N ASP A 165 -28.87 23.65 21.64
CA ASP A 165 -29.85 23.94 20.58
C ASP A 165 -30.16 22.70 19.72
N ASP A 166 -31.32 22.70 19.06
CA ASP A 166 -31.78 21.59 18.21
C ASP A 166 -30.82 21.34 17.02
N LYS A 167 -30.14 22.39 16.55
CA LYS A 167 -29.17 22.31 15.44
C LYS A 167 -27.96 21.45 15.78
N LEU A 168 -27.64 21.29 17.05
CA LEU A 168 -26.60 20.38 17.50
C LEU A 168 -26.96 18.93 17.18
N PHE A 169 -28.21 18.54 17.49
CA PHE A 169 -28.74 17.21 17.28
C PHE A 169 -28.91 16.88 15.79
N ASP A 170 -29.46 17.80 14.99
CA ASP A 170 -29.55 17.65 13.53
C ASP A 170 -28.17 17.37 12.91
N SER A 171 -27.15 18.07 13.40
CA SER A 171 -25.78 17.89 12.89
C SER A 171 -25.10 16.59 13.33
N ALA A 172 -25.63 15.93 14.36
CA ALA A 172 -25.15 14.64 14.82
C ALA A 172 -25.68 13.51 13.93
N ASP A 173 -26.97 13.55 13.58
CA ASP A 173 -27.59 12.57 12.68
C ASP A 173 -26.98 12.65 11.27
N GLU A 174 -26.81 13.85 10.71
CA GLU A 174 -26.12 14.04 9.43
C GLU A 174 -24.70 13.47 9.44
N LEU A 175 -23.97 13.63 10.56
CA LEU A 175 -22.63 13.08 10.70
C LEU A 175 -22.65 11.56 10.81
N PHE A 176 -23.62 11.00 11.52
CA PHE A 176 -23.75 9.56 11.71
C PHE A 176 -24.01 8.84 10.39
N GLU A 177 -24.94 9.36 9.58
CA GLU A 177 -25.20 8.85 8.22
C GLU A 177 -23.94 8.89 7.36
N LYS A 178 -23.27 10.05 7.30
CA LYS A 178 -22.01 10.20 6.55
C LYS A 178 -20.91 9.27 7.04
N MET A 179 -20.83 9.02 8.34
CA MET A 179 -19.85 8.08 8.88
C MET A 179 -20.13 6.64 8.46
N ILE A 180 -21.39 6.22 8.42
CA ILE A 180 -21.75 4.89 7.94
C ILE A 180 -21.35 4.75 6.47
N GLU A 181 -21.69 5.72 5.64
CA GLU A 181 -21.34 5.74 4.21
C GLU A 181 -19.81 5.72 4.02
N ALA A 182 -19.09 6.62 4.69
CA ALA A 182 -17.63 6.70 4.59
C ALA A 182 -16.93 5.42 5.05
N ILE A 183 -17.40 4.81 6.14
CA ILE A 183 -16.87 3.53 6.63
C ILE A 183 -17.11 2.43 5.59
N ASN A 184 -18.30 2.33 5.00
CA ASN A 184 -18.56 1.33 3.96
C ASN A 184 -17.70 1.55 2.70
N GLU A 185 -17.49 2.80 2.28
CA GLU A 185 -16.62 3.11 1.14
C GLU A 185 -15.14 2.83 1.44
N ILE A 186 -14.67 3.11 2.66
CA ILE A 186 -13.32 2.72 3.11
C ILE A 186 -13.19 1.19 3.12
N GLU A 187 -14.20 0.46 3.58
CA GLU A 187 -14.20 -1.01 3.55
C GLU A 187 -14.04 -1.54 2.13
N LYS A 188 -14.82 -0.98 1.20
CA LYS A 188 -14.79 -1.35 -0.21
C LYS A 188 -13.44 -1.04 -0.83
N ALA A 189 -12.90 0.16 -0.59
CA ALA A 189 -11.58 0.57 -1.08
C ALA A 189 -10.48 -0.36 -0.55
N ILE A 190 -10.51 -0.71 0.74
CA ILE A 190 -9.58 -1.68 1.33
C ILE A 190 -9.73 -3.05 0.66
N LYS A 191 -10.97 -3.56 0.51
CA LYS A 191 -11.25 -4.86 -0.11
C LYS A 191 -10.78 -4.95 -1.56
N VAL A 192 -10.92 -3.89 -2.35
CA VAL A 192 -10.37 -3.78 -3.70
C VAL A 192 -8.84 -3.83 -3.65
N ARG A 193 -8.22 -3.01 -2.79
CA ARG A 193 -6.75 -2.94 -2.64
C ARG A 193 -6.11 -4.29 -2.26
N ILE A 194 -6.80 -5.11 -1.46
CA ILE A 194 -6.32 -6.43 -1.04
C ILE A 194 -6.76 -7.58 -1.96
N GLY A 195 -7.44 -7.27 -3.08
CA GLY A 195 -7.84 -8.26 -4.08
C GLY A 195 -9.02 -9.15 -3.67
N LEU A 196 -9.81 -8.76 -2.68
CA LEU A 196 -11.04 -9.47 -2.29
C LEU A 196 -12.24 -9.07 -3.15
N LEU A 197 -12.21 -7.89 -3.76
CA LEU A 197 -13.16 -7.44 -4.77
C LEU A 197 -12.41 -7.23 -6.08
N GLN A 198 -12.90 -7.83 -7.17
CA GLN A 198 -12.41 -7.54 -8.51
C GLN A 198 -12.95 -6.16 -8.92
N GLU A 199 -12.07 -5.28 -9.40
CA GLU A 199 -12.53 -4.15 -10.21
C GLU A 199 -13.26 -4.73 -11.41
N ALA A 200 -14.46 -4.21 -11.71
CA ALA A 200 -15.15 -4.60 -12.92
C ALA A 200 -14.27 -4.16 -14.09
N GLU A 201 -13.57 -5.12 -14.72
CA GLU A 201 -12.90 -4.88 -15.99
C GLU A 201 -13.97 -4.42 -16.98
N ILE A 202 -14.02 -3.11 -17.23
CA ILE A 202 -14.71 -2.59 -18.40
C ILE A 202 -13.83 -3.04 -19.56
N VAL A 203 -14.19 -4.18 -20.15
CA VAL A 203 -13.66 -4.62 -21.43
C VAL A 203 -14.14 -3.59 -22.46
N GLU A 204 -13.23 -2.72 -22.89
CA GLU A 204 -13.41 -1.89 -24.09
C GLU A 204 -13.55 -2.74 -25.36
#